data_AF-E5LMJ9-F1
#
_entry.id   AF-E5LMJ9-F1
#
_cell.length_a   1.000
_cell.length_b   1.000
_cell.length_c   1.000
_cell.angle_alpha   90.00
_cell.angle_beta   90.00
_cell.angle_gamma   90.00
#
_symmetry.space_group_name_H-M   'P 1'
#
loop_
_entity.id
_entity.type
_entity.pdbx_description
1 polymer ?
#
loop_
_entity_poly.entity_id
_entity_poly.type
_entity_poly.pdbx_seq_one_letter_code
_entity_poly.pdbx_strand_id
1 'polypeptide(L)' 'DYPNNFLLWNMISSIGSMISTFSIIIMIYSMWNSIFLKKTTIFKLNLNNSIEWIHNLPPLEHSYSELPLIINF' A
#
# COMPACT_ATOMS: atom_id res chain seq x y z
N ASP A 1 4.59 12.44 33.85
CA ASP A 1 4.98 11.82 35.14
C ASP A 1 4.50 10.39 35.22
N TYR A 2 5.46 9.48 35.39
CA TYR A 2 5.25 8.03 35.54
C TYR A 2 6.38 7.50 36.44
N PRO A 3 6.14 6.44 37.23
CA PRO A 3 7.16 5.91 38.11
C PRO A 3 8.39 5.43 37.32
N ASN A 4 9.58 5.59 37.91
CA ASN A 4 10.87 5.39 37.24
C ASN A 4 11.02 4.03 36.53
N ASN A 5 10.30 2.99 36.98
CA ASN A 5 10.30 1.66 36.35
C ASN A 5 9.80 1.66 34.90
N PHE A 6 8.99 2.64 34.46
CA PHE A 6 8.50 2.74 33.08
C PHE A 6 9.37 3.62 32.18
N LEU A 7 10.40 4.27 32.73
CA LEU A 7 11.21 5.24 31.99
C LEU A 7 11.87 4.60 30.75
N LEU A 8 12.42 3.39 30.89
CA LEU A 8 13.09 2.69 29.80
C LEU A 8 12.12 2.39 28.63
N TRP A 9 10.95 1.86 28.92
CA TRP A 9 9.95 1.54 27.90
C TRP A 9 9.38 2.78 27.22
N ASN A 10 9.17 3.86 27.98
CA ASN A 10 8.71 5.13 27.44
C ASN A 10 9.75 5.78 26.52
N MET A 11 11.04 5.68 26.86
CA MET A 11 12.13 6.14 25.99
C MET A 11 12.13 5.36 24.66
N ILE A 12 12.06 4.03 24.69
CA ILE A 12 11.99 3.20 23.49
C ILE A 12 10.73 3.53 22.67
N SER A 13 9.58 3.68 23.34
CA SER A 13 8.32 4.05 22.70
C SER A 13 8.41 5.40 21.99
N SER A 14 9.04 6.40 22.62
CA SER A 14 9.23 7.73 22.02
C SER A 14 10.12 7.68 20.78
N ILE A 15 11.22 6.93 20.82
CA ILE A 15 12.09 6.72 19.65
C ILE A 15 11.30 6.03 18.52
N GLY A 16 10.50 5.02 18.85
CA GLY A 16 9.60 4.35 17.90
C GLY A 16 8.60 5.31 17.26
N SER A 17 8.03 6.24 18.03
CA SER A 17 7.11 7.27 17.51
C SER A 17 7.80 8.27 16.57
N MET A 18 9.07 8.62 16.83
CA MET A 18 9.84 9.45 15.91
C MET A 18 10.07 8.71 14.59
N ILE A 19 10.44 7.43 14.64
CA ILE A 19 10.63 6.62 13.43
C ILE A 19 9.32 6.49 12.63
N SER A 20 8.18 6.27 13.31
CA SER A 20 6.89 6.15 12.63
C SER A 20 6.42 7.47 12.01
N THR A 21 6.66 8.61 12.65
CA THR A 21 6.33 9.91 12.05
C THR A 21 7.18 10.18 10.81
N PHE A 22 8.48 9.85 10.83
CA PHE A 22 9.33 9.95 9.64
C PHE A 22 8.87 9.00 8.51
N SER A 23 8.44 7.78 8.82
CA SER A 23 7.97 6.84 7.80
C SER A 23 6.70 7.34 7.10
N ILE A 24 5.78 7.98 7.83
CA ILE A 24 4.58 8.59 7.26
C ILE A 24 4.94 9.74 6.32
N ILE A 25 5.88 10.61 6.70
CA ILE A 25 6.36 11.71 5.83
C ILE A 25 6.93 11.15 4.53
N ILE A 26 7.75 10.09 4.61
CA ILE A 26 8.33 9.43 3.44
C ILE A 26 7.23 8.80 2.56
N MET A 27 6.22 8.17 3.18
CA MET A 27 5.09 7.59 2.46
C MET A 27 4.33 8.66 1.67
N ILE A 28 4.01 9.80 2.31
CA ILE A 28 3.32 10.91 1.65
C ILE A 28 4.15 11.46 0.48
N TYR A 29 5.47 11.63 0.67
CA TYR A 29 6.35 12.08 -0.40
C TYR A 29 6.41 11.09 -1.58
N SER A 30 6.45 9.78 -1.29
CA SER A 30 6.44 8.74 -2.32
C SER A 30 5.13 8.75 -3.14
N MET A 31 3.98 8.90 -2.47
CA MET A 31 2.68 9.02 -3.14
C MET A 31 2.58 10.29 -3.98
N TRP A 32 3.07 11.42 -3.47
CA TRP A 32 3.11 12.67 -4.23
C TRP A 32 3.96 12.53 -5.50
N ASN A 33 5.16 11.97 -5.35
CA ASN A 33 6.08 11.78 -6.47
C ASN A 33 5.53 10.82 -7.53
N SER A 34 4.81 9.76 -7.12
CA SER A 34 4.21 8.81 -8.06
C SER A 34 3.12 9.44 -8.92
N ILE A 35 2.28 10.31 -8.35
CA ILE A 35 1.24 11.05 -9.07
C ILE A 35 1.86 12.04 -10.06
N PHE A 36 2.95 12.74 -9.67
CA PHE A 36 3.60 13.73 -10.54
C PHE A 36 4.31 13.08 -11.73
N LEU A 37 5.03 11.96 -11.51
CA LEU A 37 5.82 11.29 -12.54
C LEU A 37 4.99 10.43 -13.51
N LYS A 38 3.72 10.11 -13.18
CA LYS A 38 2.77 9.34 -14.03
C LYS A 38 3.39 8.12 -14.73
N LYS A 39 4.27 7.37 -14.03
CA LYS A 39 4.93 6.19 -14.61
C LYS A 39 3.89 5.10 -14.85
N THR A 40 3.80 4.62 -16.09
CA THR A 40 2.95 3.48 -16.45
C THR A 40 3.60 2.17 -15.98
N THR A 41 2.79 1.21 -15.56
CA THR A 41 3.25 -0.13 -15.16
C THR A 41 3.65 -0.94 -16.40
N ILE A 42 4.89 -1.44 -16.45
CA ILE A 42 5.42 -2.16 -17.61
C ILE A 42 5.09 -3.65 -17.55
N PHE A 43 5.18 -4.28 -16.37
CA PHE A 43 4.88 -5.70 -16.17
C PHE A 43 4.16 -5.93 -14.85
N LYS A 44 3.24 -6.90 -14.83
CA LYS A 44 2.56 -7.38 -13.62
C LYS A 44 3.24 -8.66 -13.16
N LEU A 45 3.77 -8.67 -11.94
CA LEU A 45 4.50 -9.82 -11.38
C LEU A 45 3.57 -10.90 -10.80
N ASN A 46 2.30 -10.56 -10.55
CA ASN A 46 1.29 -11.47 -10.02
C ASN A 46 0.21 -11.67 -11.09
N LEU A 47 0.00 -12.91 -11.57
CA LEU A 47 -0.91 -13.11 -12.71
C LEU A 47 -2.03 -14.14 -12.52
N ASN A 48 -1.99 -15.06 -11.55
CA ASN A 48 -2.90 -16.21 -11.63
C ASN A 48 -3.92 -16.36 -10.50
N ASN A 49 -3.78 -15.71 -9.34
CA ASN A 49 -4.69 -15.94 -8.21
C ASN A 49 -5.78 -14.88 -8.02
N SER A 50 -5.69 -13.71 -8.66
CA SER A 50 -6.77 -12.71 -8.62
C SER A 50 -7.01 -12.04 -9.97
N ILE A 51 -8.29 -11.95 -10.32
CA ILE A 51 -8.78 -11.43 -11.61
C ILE A 51 -8.50 -9.92 -11.75
N GLU A 52 -8.33 -9.20 -10.64
CA GLU A 52 -7.98 -7.77 -10.64
C GLU A 52 -6.68 -7.47 -11.43
N TRP A 53 -5.69 -8.39 -11.40
CA TRP A 53 -4.43 -8.20 -12.11
C TRP A 53 -4.53 -8.50 -13.60
N ILE A 54 -5.65 -9.01 -14.10
CA ILE A 54 -5.88 -9.19 -15.54
C ILE A 54 -6.32 -7.87 -16.18
N HIS A 55 -7.07 -7.02 -15.46
CA HIS A 55 -7.61 -5.76 -15.96
C HIS A 55 -6.55 -4.72 -16.33
N ASN A 56 -6.91 -3.76 -17.19
CA ASN A 56 -6.07 -2.61 -17.50
C ASN A 56 -5.77 -1.77 -16.24
N LEU A 57 -4.68 -0.99 -16.29
CA LEU A 57 -4.28 -0.08 -15.22
C LEU A 57 -4.26 1.35 -15.80
N PRO A 58 -5.32 2.17 -15.62
CA PRO A 58 -6.53 1.94 -14.83
C PRO A 58 -7.57 1.02 -15.52
N PRO A 59 -8.50 0.42 -14.76
CA PRO A 59 -9.59 -0.37 -15.32
C PRO A 59 -10.56 0.52 -16.12
N LEU A 60 -11.31 -0.12 -17.03
CA LEU A 60 -12.37 0.54 -17.78
C LEU A 60 -13.60 0.75 -16.88
N GLU A 61 -14.47 1.70 -17.21
CA GLU A 61 -15.75 1.90 -16.51
C GLU A 61 -16.64 0.65 -16.62
N HIS A 62 -16.63 0.00 -17.79
CA HIS A 62 -17.28 -1.27 -18.05
C HIS A 62 -16.23 -2.34 -18.37
N SER A 63 -15.76 -3.02 -17.32
CA SER A 63 -14.66 -3.99 -17.42
C SER A 63 -15.05 -5.34 -18.03
N TYR A 64 -16.33 -5.70 -18.03
CA TYR A 64 -16.81 -6.98 -18.54
C TYR A 64 -17.98 -6.78 -19.49
N SER A 65 -17.94 -7.42 -20.65
CA SER A 65 -19.08 -7.54 -21.55
C SER A 65 -20.08 -8.61 -21.09
N GLU A 66 -19.60 -9.63 -20.37
CA GLU A 66 -20.37 -10.77 -19.89
C GLU A 66 -19.99 -11.13 -18.44
N LEU A 67 -20.86 -11.86 -17.75
CA LEU A 67 -20.60 -12.28 -16.37
C LEU A 67 -19.42 -13.27 -16.32
N PRO A 68 -18.43 -13.06 -15.44
CA PRO A 68 -17.32 -13.99 -15.30
C PRO A 68 -17.81 -15.34 -14.76
N LEU A 69 -17.43 -16.43 -15.42
CA LEU A 69 -17.75 -17.79 -14.99
C LEU A 69 -16.90 -18.18 -13.78
N ILE A 70 -17.57 -18.55 -12.69
CA ILE A 70 -16.94 -19.19 -11.53
C ILE A 70 -17.14 -20.69 -11.69
N ILE A 71 -16.06 -21.42 -11.98
CA ILE A 71 -16.09 -22.88 -12.05
C ILE A 71 -15.53 -23.41 -10.73
N ASN A 72 -16.39 -23.95 -9.88
CA ASN A 72 -15.97 -24.77 -8.74
C ASN A 72 -15.63 -26.16 -9.27
N PHE A 73 -14.34 -26.47 -9.36
CA PHE A 73 -13.86 -27.85 -9.49
C PHE A 73 -13.70 -28.48 -8.11
#